data_AF-A0A958FSK9-F1
#
_entry.id   AF-A0A958FSK9-F1
#
_cell.length_a   1.000
_cell.length_b   1.000
_cell.length_c   1.000
_cell.angle_alpha   90.00
_cell.angle_beta   90.00
_cell.angle_gamma   90.00
#
_symmetry.space_group_name_H-M   'P 1'
#
loop_
_entity.id
_entity.type
_entity.pdbx_description
1 polymer ?
#
loop_
_entity_poly.entity_id
_entity_poly.type
_entity_poly.pdbx_seq_one_letter_code
_entity_poly.pdbx_strand_id
1 'polypeptide(L)'
;LLEADVRSKIKVTPDEIKAEINKSKVTFKFRYWPENNLENAQKVAQRMREVGYAETVDELQNNNPERRRIDPNQLISDYVDYQQISPEILQAIENLPFGEISDPVKISDNYLIFQVLDIRRSAVTTNEYKSQASRFEQIIFYRKYGEMVKKYVVDMMTPLEVKTKAEAFNLLAPALVEWEKNFDIKRGVFLLDVKNAADKFTAMAKLRDNFDAEFFTWRDGSVSIGEFLPYFKTRYVNPETAKSDDYRTILDYAIQLSISDYFSVQRAKDRDLADAPNVQKGLKTWQDKWVFEASASHITKKMPFTDNDLIDFYTNFNDKYVVNKEKGPVLDYDAPQVKNDAMIHKKIQLLQQTCD
;
A
#
# COMPACT_ATOMS: atom_id res chain seq x y z
N LEU A 1 6.34 -10.75 18.81
CA LEU A 1 4.86 -10.82 18.82
C LEU A 1 4.32 -11.43 17.54
N LEU A 2 4.25 -10.70 16.43
CA LEU A 2 3.62 -11.20 15.20
C LEU A 2 4.21 -12.52 14.68
N GLU A 3 5.52 -12.74 14.78
CA GLU A 3 6.14 -14.02 14.40
C GLU A 3 5.54 -15.20 15.21
N ALA A 4 5.50 -15.08 16.52
CA ALA A 4 5.03 -16.13 17.43
C ALA A 4 3.50 -16.24 17.47
N ASP A 5 2.81 -15.11 17.55
CA ASP A 5 1.37 -15.06 17.80
C ASP A 5 0.53 -15.15 16.52
N VAL A 6 1.12 -14.82 15.35
CA VAL A 6 0.44 -14.78 14.06
C VAL A 6 1.10 -15.69 13.04
N ARG A 7 2.35 -15.39 12.64
CA ARG A 7 3.02 -16.01 11.50
C ARG A 7 3.16 -17.53 11.65
N SER A 8 3.63 -17.99 12.82
CA SER A 8 3.86 -19.42 13.09
C SER A 8 2.59 -20.27 13.06
N LYS A 9 1.41 -19.64 13.18
CA LYS A 9 0.10 -20.31 13.19
C LYS A 9 -0.49 -20.48 11.80
N ILE A 10 0.08 -19.82 10.79
CA ILE A 10 -0.41 -19.87 9.42
C ILE A 10 0.11 -21.15 8.78
N LYS A 11 -0.83 -21.98 8.33
CA LYS A 11 -0.55 -23.15 7.50
C LYS A 11 -1.21 -22.95 6.15
N VAL A 12 -0.45 -23.23 5.09
CA VAL A 12 -0.96 -23.28 3.72
C VAL A 12 -0.91 -24.74 3.29
N THR A 13 -2.05 -25.29 2.94
CA THR A 13 -2.16 -26.69 2.55
C THR A 13 -1.98 -26.86 1.03
N PRO A 14 -1.53 -28.03 0.57
CA PRO A 14 -1.44 -28.32 -0.86
C PRO A 14 -2.77 -28.15 -1.61
N ASP A 15 -3.90 -28.43 -0.96
CA ASP A 15 -5.22 -28.30 -1.58
C ASP A 15 -5.63 -26.85 -1.75
N GLU A 16 -5.27 -25.97 -0.80
CA GLU A 16 -5.45 -24.52 -0.96
C GLU A 16 -4.59 -23.99 -2.12
N ILE A 17 -3.34 -24.45 -2.25
CA ILE A 17 -2.48 -24.06 -3.36
C ILE A 17 -3.10 -24.50 -4.69
N LYS A 18 -3.60 -25.74 -4.79
CA LYS A 18 -4.27 -26.23 -5.99
C LYS A 18 -5.54 -25.43 -6.31
N ALA A 19 -6.37 -25.14 -5.31
CA ALA A 19 -7.60 -24.37 -5.48
C ALA A 19 -7.28 -22.96 -6.01
N GLU A 20 -6.25 -22.33 -5.47
CA GLU A 20 -5.84 -20.99 -5.85
C GLU A 20 -5.25 -20.94 -7.29
N ILE A 21 -4.44 -21.95 -7.66
CA ILE A 21 -3.96 -22.13 -9.04
C ILE A 21 -5.12 -22.35 -10.02
N ASN A 22 -6.13 -23.15 -9.64
CA ASN A 22 -7.32 -23.33 -10.47
C ASN A 22 -8.10 -22.02 -10.62
N LYS A 23 -8.23 -21.24 -9.54
CA LYS A 23 -8.89 -19.93 -9.57
C LYS A 23 -8.19 -18.97 -10.53
N SER A 24 -6.86 -19.01 -10.61
CA SER A 24 -6.08 -18.16 -11.51
C SER A 24 -6.20 -18.53 -12.99
N LYS A 25 -6.81 -19.67 -13.33
CA LYS A 25 -7.11 -20.06 -14.72
C LYS A 25 -8.47 -19.60 -15.20
N VAL A 26 -9.23 -18.93 -14.33
CA VAL A 26 -10.48 -18.29 -14.71
C VAL A 26 -10.20 -16.82 -14.93
N THR A 27 -10.42 -16.37 -16.16
CA THR A 27 -10.38 -14.93 -16.48
C THR A 27 -11.75 -14.47 -16.92
N PHE A 28 -12.09 -13.26 -16.50
CA PHE A 28 -13.36 -12.61 -16.76
C PHE A 28 -13.12 -11.44 -17.70
N LYS A 29 -14.05 -11.25 -18.63
CA LYS A 29 -14.24 -9.98 -19.31
C LYS A 29 -15.59 -9.45 -18.90
N PHE A 30 -15.67 -8.24 -18.38
CA PHE A 30 -16.92 -7.63 -17.96
C PHE A 30 -16.97 -6.17 -18.39
N ARG A 31 -18.17 -5.60 -18.34
CA ARG A 31 -18.37 -4.16 -18.41
C ARG A 31 -19.10 -3.67 -17.19
N TYR A 32 -19.00 -2.38 -16.93
CA TYR A 32 -19.65 -1.78 -15.78
C TYR A 32 -20.22 -0.40 -16.09
N TRP A 33 -21.21 0.02 -15.32
CA TRP A 33 -21.79 1.36 -15.40
C TRP A 33 -21.83 2.01 -14.02
N PRO A 34 -21.22 3.20 -13.84
CA PRO A 34 -21.20 3.90 -12.57
C PRO A 34 -22.42 4.82 -12.39
N GLU A 35 -22.95 4.86 -11.17
CA GLU A 35 -23.97 5.80 -10.73
C GLU A 35 -23.64 6.35 -9.34
N ASN A 36 -23.86 7.64 -9.11
CA ASN A 36 -23.49 8.30 -7.84
C ASN A 36 -24.52 8.05 -6.72
N ASN A 37 -25.68 7.47 -7.06
CA ASN A 37 -26.81 7.30 -6.14
C ASN A 37 -27.46 5.93 -6.35
N LEU A 38 -27.79 5.26 -5.24
CA LEU A 38 -28.38 3.92 -5.24
C LEU A 38 -29.72 3.85 -5.98
N GLU A 39 -30.61 4.83 -5.78
CA GLU A 39 -31.93 4.85 -6.41
C GLU A 39 -31.80 4.95 -7.94
N ASN A 40 -30.89 5.80 -8.42
CA ASN A 40 -30.60 5.89 -9.85
C ASN A 40 -29.95 4.61 -10.37
N ALA A 41 -29.00 4.04 -9.62
CA ALA A 41 -28.35 2.78 -9.98
C ALA A 41 -29.37 1.63 -10.11
N GLN A 42 -30.34 1.56 -9.22
CA GLN A 42 -31.42 0.56 -9.28
C GLN A 42 -32.29 0.74 -10.52
N LYS A 43 -32.70 1.98 -10.84
CA LYS A 43 -33.47 2.29 -12.05
C LYS A 43 -32.70 1.91 -13.31
N VAL A 44 -31.41 2.25 -13.37
CA VAL A 44 -30.55 1.92 -14.51
C VAL A 44 -30.37 0.41 -14.62
N ALA A 45 -30.07 -0.30 -13.53
CA ALA A 45 -29.92 -1.75 -13.53
C ALA A 45 -31.20 -2.45 -14.00
N GLN A 46 -32.36 -1.99 -13.53
CA GLN A 46 -33.66 -2.51 -13.99
C GLN A 46 -33.86 -2.28 -15.49
N ARG A 47 -33.61 -1.06 -15.98
CA ARG A 47 -33.70 -0.75 -17.42
C ARG A 47 -32.75 -1.62 -18.25
N MET A 48 -31.51 -1.80 -17.79
CA MET A 48 -30.53 -2.66 -18.44
C MET A 48 -30.96 -4.13 -18.51
N ARG A 49 -31.75 -4.62 -17.54
CA ARG A 49 -32.34 -5.97 -17.58
C ARG A 49 -33.51 -6.06 -18.56
N GLU A 50 -34.30 -5.00 -18.68
CA GLU A 50 -35.50 -4.98 -19.51
C GLU A 50 -35.19 -4.82 -21.01
N VAL A 51 -34.32 -3.88 -21.37
CA VAL A 51 -34.01 -3.53 -22.77
C VAL A 51 -32.56 -3.79 -23.16
N GLY A 52 -31.72 -4.20 -22.21
CA GLY A 52 -30.31 -4.44 -22.44
C GLY A 52 -29.44 -3.22 -22.17
N TYR A 53 -28.15 -3.50 -21.91
CA TYR A 53 -27.16 -2.48 -21.57
C TYR A 53 -26.97 -1.42 -22.65
N ALA A 54 -26.82 -1.84 -23.92
CA ALA A 54 -26.48 -0.91 -25.01
C ALA A 54 -27.57 0.15 -25.19
N GLU A 55 -28.82 -0.30 -25.30
CA GLU A 55 -29.98 0.59 -25.45
C GLU A 55 -30.14 1.51 -24.24
N THR A 56 -29.96 1.00 -23.02
CA THR A 56 -30.01 1.82 -21.80
C THR A 56 -28.91 2.90 -21.79
N VAL A 57 -27.68 2.55 -22.16
CA VAL A 57 -26.57 3.51 -22.19
C VAL A 57 -26.80 4.59 -23.25
N ASP A 58 -27.27 4.20 -24.44
CA ASP A 58 -27.61 5.14 -25.50
C ASP A 58 -28.71 6.13 -25.05
N GLU A 59 -29.75 5.63 -24.37
CA GLU A 59 -30.80 6.48 -23.76
C GLU A 59 -30.20 7.47 -22.73
N LEU A 60 -29.35 6.98 -21.83
CA LEU A 60 -28.74 7.81 -20.78
C LEU A 60 -27.82 8.89 -21.35
N GLN A 61 -27.05 8.58 -22.40
CA GLN A 61 -26.18 9.54 -23.05
C GLN A 61 -26.96 10.57 -23.87
N ASN A 62 -28.02 10.16 -24.56
CA ASN A 62 -28.85 11.09 -25.32
C ASN A 62 -29.57 12.09 -24.42
N ASN A 63 -30.04 11.64 -23.26
CA ASN A 63 -30.81 12.43 -22.30
C ASN A 63 -29.95 13.29 -21.36
N ASN A 64 -28.63 13.08 -21.27
CA ASN A 64 -27.76 13.84 -20.38
C ASN A 64 -26.44 14.26 -21.06
N PRO A 65 -26.22 15.57 -21.34
CA PRO A 65 -25.01 16.08 -21.98
C PRO A 65 -23.71 15.76 -21.26
N GLU A 66 -23.73 15.66 -19.93
CA GLU A 66 -22.53 15.32 -19.14
C GLU A 66 -22.13 13.85 -19.32
N ARG A 67 -23.11 12.97 -19.55
CA ARG A 67 -22.90 11.52 -19.77
C ARG A 67 -22.41 11.19 -21.18
N ARG A 68 -22.60 12.08 -22.16
CA ARG A 68 -22.07 11.92 -23.53
C ARG A 68 -20.55 11.86 -23.60
N ARG A 69 -19.86 12.34 -22.56
CA ARG A 69 -18.39 12.33 -22.50
C ARG A 69 -17.82 10.98 -22.07
N ILE A 70 -18.65 10.08 -21.57
CA ILE A 70 -18.24 8.74 -21.13
C ILE A 70 -18.26 7.83 -22.35
N ASP A 71 -17.10 7.38 -22.82
CA ASP A 71 -17.03 6.35 -23.87
C ASP A 71 -17.35 4.98 -23.27
N PRO A 72 -18.45 4.29 -23.68
CA PRO A 72 -18.81 2.99 -23.15
C PRO A 72 -17.72 1.92 -23.33
N ASN A 73 -16.84 2.06 -24.34
CA ASN A 73 -15.75 1.12 -24.57
C ASN A 73 -14.66 1.22 -23.50
N GLN A 74 -14.52 2.37 -22.83
CA GLN A 74 -13.61 2.55 -21.71
C GLN A 74 -14.14 1.91 -20.41
N LEU A 75 -15.40 1.49 -20.40
CA LEU A 75 -16.04 0.81 -19.28
C LEU A 75 -16.09 -0.70 -19.46
N ILE A 76 -15.24 -1.24 -20.34
CA ILE A 76 -15.07 -2.66 -20.58
C ILE A 76 -13.69 -3.06 -20.06
N SER A 77 -13.64 -4.10 -19.24
CA SER A 77 -12.37 -4.67 -18.78
C SER A 77 -11.66 -5.41 -19.92
N ASP A 78 -10.34 -5.51 -19.84
CA ASP A 78 -9.62 -6.60 -20.49
C ASP A 78 -9.98 -7.95 -19.83
N TYR A 79 -9.37 -9.04 -20.30
CA TYR A 79 -9.41 -10.29 -19.56
C TYR A 79 -8.60 -10.17 -18.28
N VAL A 80 -9.28 -10.29 -17.16
CA VAL A 80 -8.69 -10.16 -15.82
C VAL A 80 -8.93 -11.42 -15.01
N ASP A 81 -7.91 -11.86 -14.28
CA ASP A 81 -8.07 -12.87 -13.24
C ASP A 81 -8.42 -12.22 -11.89
N TYR A 82 -8.71 -13.06 -10.90
CA TYR A 82 -9.10 -12.63 -9.57
C TYR A 82 -7.99 -11.88 -8.79
N GLN A 83 -6.73 -11.94 -9.21
CA GLN A 83 -5.61 -11.19 -8.62
C GLN A 83 -5.53 -9.77 -9.18
N GLN A 84 -6.11 -9.52 -10.35
CA GLN A 84 -6.06 -8.24 -11.06
C GLN A 84 -7.24 -7.31 -10.74
N ILE A 85 -8.24 -7.81 -10.00
CA ILE A 85 -9.43 -7.04 -9.59
C ILE A 85 -9.55 -7.01 -8.07
N SER A 86 -10.25 -5.99 -7.55
CA SER A 86 -10.48 -5.89 -6.11
C SER A 86 -11.40 -7.02 -5.61
N PRO A 87 -11.31 -7.42 -4.33
CA PRO A 87 -12.21 -8.42 -3.75
C PRO A 87 -13.70 -8.06 -3.90
N GLU A 88 -14.04 -6.78 -3.80
CA GLU A 88 -15.41 -6.26 -3.94
C GLU A 88 -15.93 -6.46 -5.37
N ILE A 89 -15.11 -6.18 -6.38
CA ILE A 89 -15.46 -6.44 -7.79
C ILE A 89 -15.59 -7.94 -8.03
N LEU A 90 -14.63 -8.73 -7.55
CA LEU A 90 -14.68 -10.19 -7.70
C LEU A 90 -15.97 -10.77 -7.12
N GLN A 91 -16.33 -10.37 -5.90
CA GLN A 91 -17.58 -10.82 -5.26
C GLN A 91 -18.82 -10.43 -6.06
N ALA A 92 -18.81 -9.26 -6.70
CA ALA A 92 -19.91 -8.79 -7.55
C ALA A 92 -20.08 -9.61 -8.84
N ILE A 93 -19.00 -10.15 -9.39
CA ILE A 93 -19.00 -10.82 -10.71
C ILE A 93 -18.84 -12.33 -10.65
N GLU A 94 -18.28 -12.91 -9.57
CA GLU A 94 -17.87 -14.33 -9.54
C GLU A 94 -19.04 -15.30 -9.69
N ASN A 95 -20.23 -14.89 -9.23
CA ASN A 95 -21.47 -15.66 -9.31
C ASN A 95 -22.45 -15.08 -10.34
N LEU A 96 -22.08 -14.01 -11.06
CA LEU A 96 -22.95 -13.39 -12.04
C LEU A 96 -22.98 -14.25 -13.32
N PRO A 97 -24.14 -14.72 -13.77
CA PRO A 97 -24.22 -15.47 -15.01
C PRO A 97 -23.76 -14.65 -16.21
N PHE A 98 -23.23 -15.34 -17.21
CA PHE A 98 -22.82 -14.70 -18.46
C PHE A 98 -23.97 -13.90 -19.07
N GLY A 99 -23.71 -12.64 -19.39
CA GLY A 99 -24.69 -11.73 -20.00
C GLY A 99 -25.73 -11.15 -19.04
N GLU A 100 -25.78 -11.54 -17.77
CA GLU A 100 -26.72 -10.96 -16.81
C GLU A 100 -26.22 -9.65 -16.20
N ILE A 101 -27.17 -8.79 -15.81
CA ILE A 101 -26.92 -7.49 -15.17
C ILE A 101 -26.98 -7.65 -13.65
N SER A 102 -25.87 -7.34 -12.96
CA SER A 102 -25.79 -7.40 -11.50
C SER A 102 -26.75 -6.40 -10.84
N ASP A 103 -27.05 -6.62 -9.56
CA ASP A 103 -27.55 -5.53 -8.73
C ASP A 103 -26.47 -4.45 -8.56
N PRO A 104 -26.84 -3.19 -8.26
CA PRO A 104 -25.87 -2.15 -7.96
C PRO A 104 -25.03 -2.51 -6.73
N VAL A 105 -23.71 -2.48 -6.90
CA VAL A 105 -22.75 -2.75 -5.82
C VAL A 105 -22.04 -1.45 -5.46
N LYS A 106 -22.06 -1.08 -4.17
CA LYS A 106 -21.35 0.11 -3.69
C LYS A 106 -19.84 -0.18 -3.65
N ILE A 107 -19.08 0.53 -4.47
CA ILE A 107 -17.62 0.43 -4.53
C ILE A 107 -17.07 1.87 -4.44
N SER A 108 -16.33 2.14 -3.35
CA SER A 108 -15.95 3.50 -2.96
C SER A 108 -17.20 4.40 -2.82
N ASP A 109 -17.22 5.56 -3.47
CA ASP A 109 -18.32 6.52 -3.41
C ASP A 109 -19.37 6.33 -4.51
N ASN A 110 -19.24 5.30 -5.35
CA ASN A 110 -20.13 5.05 -6.48
C ASN A 110 -20.84 3.70 -6.34
N TYR A 111 -21.96 3.57 -7.06
CA TYR A 111 -22.66 2.33 -7.27
C TYR A 111 -22.33 1.83 -8.67
N LEU A 112 -21.75 0.64 -8.75
CA LEU A 112 -21.37 0.02 -10.02
C LEU A 112 -22.37 -1.09 -10.36
N ILE A 113 -22.79 -1.10 -11.62
CA ILE A 113 -23.65 -2.14 -12.21
C ILE A 113 -22.78 -2.92 -13.18
N PHE A 114 -22.67 -4.25 -13.02
CA PHE A 114 -21.79 -5.09 -13.82
C PHE A 114 -22.56 -5.97 -14.81
N GLN A 115 -21.89 -6.32 -15.90
CA GLN A 115 -22.30 -7.41 -16.79
C GLN A 115 -21.09 -8.20 -17.24
N VAL A 116 -21.10 -9.51 -17.00
CA VAL A 116 -20.03 -10.40 -17.49
C VAL A 116 -20.24 -10.65 -18.99
N LEU A 117 -19.21 -10.33 -19.77
CA LEU A 117 -19.20 -10.42 -21.23
C LEU A 117 -18.52 -11.67 -21.76
N ASP A 118 -17.60 -12.26 -21.01
CA ASP A 118 -16.94 -13.54 -21.33
C ASP A 118 -16.29 -14.14 -20.07
N ILE A 119 -16.22 -15.46 -20.02
CA ILE A 119 -15.51 -16.22 -18.97
C ILE A 119 -14.63 -17.26 -19.67
N ARG A 120 -13.31 -17.10 -19.57
CA ARG A 120 -12.36 -18.07 -20.09
C ARG A 120 -11.84 -18.96 -18.98
N ARG A 121 -11.78 -20.25 -19.25
CA ARG A 121 -11.22 -21.26 -18.35
C ARG A 121 -10.13 -22.01 -19.08
N SER A 122 -8.95 -22.07 -18.49
CA SER A 122 -7.85 -22.89 -19.00
C SER A 122 -7.62 -24.10 -18.10
N ALA A 123 -7.26 -25.24 -18.68
CA ALA A 123 -6.83 -26.38 -17.89
C ALA A 123 -5.49 -26.07 -17.18
N VAL A 124 -5.31 -26.61 -15.97
CA VAL A 124 -4.02 -26.60 -15.28
C VAL A 124 -3.30 -27.91 -15.55
N THR A 125 -2.09 -27.83 -16.08
CA THR A 125 -1.23 -29.00 -16.28
C THR A 125 -0.53 -29.42 -14.98
N THR A 126 -0.11 -30.68 -14.88
CA THR A 126 0.68 -31.18 -13.73
C THR A 126 1.98 -30.38 -13.52
N ASN A 127 2.62 -29.93 -14.60
CA ASN A 127 3.84 -29.12 -14.52
C ASN A 127 3.56 -27.73 -13.94
N GLU A 128 2.42 -27.12 -14.26
CA GLU A 128 2.03 -25.83 -13.69
C GLU A 128 1.73 -25.91 -12.20
N TYR A 129 1.12 -26.99 -11.72
CA TYR A 129 0.97 -27.20 -10.27
C TYR A 129 2.32 -27.21 -9.56
N LYS A 130 3.37 -27.80 -10.17
CA LYS A 130 4.71 -27.82 -9.57
C LYS A 130 5.42 -26.47 -9.68
N SER A 131 5.40 -25.84 -10.86
CA SER A 131 6.15 -24.60 -11.10
C SER A 131 5.54 -23.38 -10.41
N GLN A 132 4.22 -23.35 -10.22
CA GLN A 132 3.52 -22.21 -9.62
C GLN A 132 3.25 -22.37 -8.13
N ALA A 133 3.39 -23.58 -7.55
CA ALA A 133 3.06 -23.85 -6.15
C ALA A 133 3.67 -22.85 -5.17
N SER A 134 4.97 -22.56 -5.27
CA SER A 134 5.66 -21.63 -4.36
C SER A 134 5.10 -20.21 -4.43
N ARG A 135 4.79 -19.70 -5.63
CA ARG A 135 4.17 -18.37 -5.81
C ARG A 135 2.80 -18.33 -5.15
N PHE A 136 1.95 -19.32 -5.39
CA PHE A 136 0.60 -19.36 -4.83
C PHE A 136 0.59 -19.62 -3.33
N GLU A 137 1.52 -20.42 -2.82
CA GLU A 137 1.75 -20.57 -1.39
C GLU A 137 2.03 -19.22 -0.73
N GLN A 138 2.93 -18.41 -1.31
CA GLN A 138 3.22 -17.07 -0.81
C GLN A 138 1.99 -16.15 -0.85
N ILE A 139 1.23 -16.16 -1.95
CA ILE A 139 0.00 -15.35 -2.09
C ILE A 139 -1.00 -15.72 -0.97
N ILE A 140 -1.29 -17.01 -0.80
CA ILE A 140 -2.23 -17.48 0.23
C ILE A 140 -1.70 -17.15 1.62
N PHE A 141 -0.41 -17.38 1.86
CA PHE A 141 0.26 -17.12 3.12
C PHE A 141 0.12 -15.64 3.52
N TYR A 142 0.46 -14.71 2.62
CA TYR A 142 0.40 -13.28 2.92
C TYR A 142 -1.03 -12.76 3.07
N ARG A 143 -2.00 -13.33 2.32
CA ARG A 143 -3.42 -13.03 2.52
C ARG A 143 -3.88 -13.41 3.93
N LYS A 144 -3.64 -14.67 4.34
CA LYS A 144 -3.93 -15.16 5.70
C LYS A 144 -3.19 -14.35 6.76
N TYR A 145 -1.94 -14.00 6.51
CA TYR A 145 -1.12 -13.20 7.41
C TYR A 145 -1.75 -11.82 7.64
N GLY A 146 -2.16 -11.12 6.59
CA GLY A 146 -2.84 -9.83 6.71
C GLY A 146 -4.11 -9.91 7.55
N GLU A 147 -4.96 -10.91 7.29
CA GLU A 147 -6.20 -11.14 8.06
C GLU A 147 -5.92 -11.43 9.54
N MET A 148 -4.96 -12.31 9.83
CA MET A 148 -4.61 -12.66 11.20
C MET A 148 -3.91 -11.51 11.95
N VAL A 149 -3.10 -10.69 11.27
CA VAL A 149 -2.52 -9.47 11.87
C VAL A 149 -3.65 -8.50 12.22
N LYS A 150 -4.60 -8.26 11.31
CA LYS A 150 -5.76 -7.39 11.57
C LYS A 150 -6.54 -7.90 12.79
N LYS A 151 -6.85 -9.20 12.83
CA LYS A 151 -7.52 -9.82 13.97
C LYS A 151 -6.72 -9.67 15.26
N TYR A 152 -5.41 -9.92 15.23
CA TYR A 152 -4.53 -9.79 16.39
C TYR A 152 -4.54 -8.37 16.96
N VAL A 153 -4.48 -7.34 16.10
CA VAL A 153 -4.56 -5.94 16.54
C VAL A 153 -5.92 -5.63 17.15
N VAL A 154 -7.03 -6.08 16.54
CA VAL A 154 -8.38 -5.89 17.10
C VAL A 154 -8.50 -6.57 18.47
N ASP A 155 -8.13 -7.85 18.57
CA ASP A 155 -8.19 -8.62 19.82
C ASP A 155 -7.31 -7.99 20.93
N MET A 156 -6.21 -7.33 20.56
CA MET A 156 -5.34 -6.59 21.48
C MET A 156 -5.93 -5.25 21.91
N MET A 157 -6.51 -4.49 20.97
CA MET A 157 -6.91 -3.10 21.19
C MET A 157 -8.31 -2.96 21.76
N THR A 158 -9.27 -3.79 21.35
CA THR A 158 -10.67 -3.69 21.78
C THR A 158 -10.84 -3.75 23.31
N PRO A 159 -10.18 -4.66 24.05
CA PRO A 159 -10.33 -4.72 25.51
C PRO A 159 -9.78 -3.50 26.25
N LEU A 160 -8.90 -2.70 25.63
CA LEU A 160 -8.30 -1.53 26.24
C LEU A 160 -9.26 -0.32 26.27
N GLU A 161 -10.27 -0.31 25.40
CA GLU A 161 -11.24 0.80 25.28
C GLU A 161 -10.55 2.17 25.12
N VAL A 162 -9.57 2.24 24.22
CA VAL A 162 -8.76 3.44 24.03
C VAL A 162 -9.62 4.61 23.54
N LYS A 163 -9.49 5.77 24.18
CA LYS A 163 -10.17 7.03 23.84
C LYS A 163 -9.13 8.13 23.64
N THR A 164 -9.08 8.70 22.45
CA THR A 164 -8.29 9.90 22.15
C THR A 164 -8.99 11.15 22.65
N LYS A 165 -8.22 12.17 23.04
CA LYS A 165 -8.74 13.46 23.49
C LYS A 165 -8.76 14.45 22.32
N ALA A 166 -9.91 15.08 22.08
CA ALA A 166 -10.08 16.03 20.98
C ALA A 166 -9.17 17.26 21.12
N GLU A 167 -8.94 17.70 22.36
CA GLU A 167 -8.08 18.82 22.70
C GLU A 167 -6.64 18.55 22.25
N ALA A 168 -6.12 17.35 22.49
CA ALA A 168 -4.78 16.95 22.08
C ALA A 168 -4.65 16.86 20.56
N PHE A 169 -5.70 16.39 19.86
CA PHE A 169 -5.76 16.42 18.40
C PHE A 169 -5.71 17.86 17.86
N ASN A 170 -6.47 18.78 18.48
CA ASN A 170 -6.52 20.18 18.11
C ASN A 170 -5.20 20.93 18.36
N LEU A 171 -4.33 20.40 19.23
CA LEU A 171 -2.97 20.87 19.40
C LEU A 171 -2.02 20.27 18.36
N LEU A 172 -2.12 18.96 18.10
CA LEU A 172 -1.23 18.23 17.20
C LEU A 172 -1.40 18.65 15.74
N ALA A 173 -2.64 18.72 15.24
CA ALA A 173 -2.90 18.95 13.82
C ALA A 173 -2.32 20.30 13.31
N PRO A 174 -2.56 21.44 13.98
CA PRO A 174 -1.98 22.72 13.54
C PRO A 174 -0.45 22.75 13.67
N ALA A 175 0.11 22.11 14.71
CA ALA A 175 1.55 22.03 14.90
C ALA A 175 2.23 21.22 13.79
N LEU A 176 1.59 20.14 13.33
CA LEU A 176 2.09 19.34 12.22
C LEU A 176 2.08 20.13 10.90
N VAL A 177 0.98 20.85 10.61
CA VAL A 177 0.89 21.74 9.44
C VAL A 177 1.94 22.86 9.50
N GLU A 178 2.16 23.45 10.67
CA GLU A 178 3.19 24.48 10.84
C GLU A 178 4.61 23.90 10.67
N TRP A 179 4.87 22.72 11.22
CA TRP A 179 6.14 22.03 11.06
C TRP A 179 6.43 21.71 9.58
N GLU A 180 5.48 21.10 8.88
CA GLU A 180 5.61 20.73 7.46
C GLU A 180 5.88 21.94 6.55
N LYS A 181 5.34 23.11 6.88
CA LYS A 181 5.56 24.35 6.12
C LYS A 181 6.95 24.94 6.32
N ASN A 182 7.59 24.69 7.47
CA ASN A 182 8.78 25.41 7.90
C ASN A 182 10.04 24.53 7.97
N PHE A 183 9.90 23.21 7.89
CA PHE A 183 10.99 22.25 8.06
C PHE A 183 11.07 21.26 6.91
N ASP A 184 12.29 20.86 6.53
CA ASP A 184 12.51 19.77 5.58
C ASP A 184 12.22 18.43 6.27
N ILE A 185 11.09 17.82 5.92
CA ILE A 185 10.58 16.55 6.46
C ILE A 185 11.59 15.40 6.28
N LYS A 186 12.54 15.53 5.32
CA LYS A 186 13.60 14.53 5.10
C LYS A 186 14.75 14.62 6.10
N ARG A 187 14.85 15.72 6.88
CA ARG A 187 15.97 16.00 7.80
C ARG A 187 15.54 16.19 9.26
N GLY A 188 14.30 16.61 9.52
CA GLY A 188 13.80 16.91 10.87
C GLY A 188 13.12 15.72 11.56
N VAL A 189 13.29 15.61 12.89
CA VAL A 189 12.51 14.72 13.75
C VAL A 189 11.46 15.58 14.44
N PHE A 190 10.18 15.46 14.07
CA PHE A 190 9.08 16.32 14.53
C PHE A 190 9.10 16.61 16.05
N LEU A 191 9.30 15.60 16.89
CA LEU A 191 9.42 15.79 18.34
C LEU A 191 10.55 16.76 18.73
N LEU A 192 11.72 16.62 18.11
CA LEU A 192 12.87 17.48 18.41
C LEU A 192 12.60 18.91 17.97
N ASP A 193 11.96 19.10 16.83
CA ASP A 193 11.62 20.42 16.31
C ASP A 193 10.55 21.11 17.17
N VAL A 194 9.54 20.35 17.64
CA VAL A 194 8.53 20.86 18.58
C VAL A 194 9.17 21.23 19.93
N LYS A 195 10.07 20.38 20.46
CA LYS A 195 10.81 20.67 21.71
C LYS A 195 11.60 21.98 21.63
N ASN A 196 12.19 22.26 20.47
CA ASN A 196 13.05 23.43 20.24
C ASN A 196 12.33 24.58 19.52
N ALA A 197 11.01 24.49 19.35
CA ALA A 197 10.26 25.49 18.60
C ALA A 197 10.37 26.86 19.30
N ALA A 198 10.89 27.85 18.59
CA ALA A 198 10.85 29.24 19.04
C ALA A 198 9.40 29.75 19.04
N ASP A 199 9.08 30.72 19.90
CA ASP A 199 7.70 31.20 20.10
C ASP A 199 7.06 31.82 18.83
N LYS A 200 7.87 32.17 17.82
CA LYS A 200 7.38 32.55 16.49
C LYS A 200 6.62 31.44 15.76
N PHE A 201 6.84 30.18 16.14
CA PHE A 201 6.12 29.01 15.66
C PHE A 201 4.97 28.70 16.64
N THR A 202 3.89 29.47 16.50
CA THR A 202 2.84 29.54 17.53
C THR A 202 2.13 28.22 17.77
N ALA A 203 1.96 27.37 16.76
CA ALA A 203 1.25 26.09 16.91
C ALA A 203 2.16 25.03 17.54
N MET A 204 3.42 24.95 17.10
CA MET A 204 4.42 24.07 17.71
C MET A 204 4.75 24.47 19.16
N ALA A 205 4.86 25.77 19.44
CA ALA A 205 5.05 26.27 20.80
C ALA A 205 3.86 25.91 21.71
N LYS A 206 2.62 26.06 21.22
CA LYS A 206 1.42 25.61 21.96
C LYS A 206 1.44 24.10 22.23
N LEU A 207 1.82 23.29 21.25
CA LEU A 207 1.94 21.84 21.44
C LEU A 207 2.99 21.51 22.51
N ARG A 208 4.17 22.15 22.43
CA ARG A 208 5.26 22.04 23.42
C ARG A 208 4.78 22.37 24.83
N ASP A 209 4.08 23.48 25.00
CA ASP A 209 3.62 23.96 26.30
C ASP A 209 2.51 23.08 26.91
N ASN A 210 1.96 22.14 26.13
CA ASN A 210 0.93 21.19 26.57
C ASN A 210 1.40 19.73 26.54
N PHE A 211 2.71 19.47 26.62
CA PHE A 211 3.24 18.11 26.61
C PHE A 211 2.68 17.20 27.72
N ASP A 212 2.34 17.76 28.88
CA ASP A 212 1.77 17.00 30.00
C ASP A 212 0.26 16.75 29.86
N ALA A 213 -0.41 17.35 28.86
CA ALA A 213 -1.83 17.11 28.62
C ALA A 213 -2.05 15.67 28.15
N GLU A 214 -3.17 15.06 28.54
CA GLU A 214 -3.54 13.72 28.09
C GLU A 214 -3.81 13.70 26.59
N PHE A 215 -3.16 12.80 25.88
CA PHE A 215 -3.41 12.56 24.46
C PHE A 215 -4.43 11.43 24.25
N PHE A 216 -4.27 10.31 24.95
CA PHE A 216 -5.28 9.26 25.01
C PHE A 216 -5.35 8.60 26.39
N THR A 217 -6.50 8.00 26.68
CA THR A 217 -6.78 7.22 27.90
C THR A 217 -7.22 5.81 27.53
N TRP A 218 -6.96 4.85 28.40
CA TRP A 218 -7.52 3.49 28.35
C TRP A 218 -7.97 3.09 29.76
N ARG A 219 -8.50 1.86 29.93
CA ARG A 219 -9.04 1.41 31.22
C ARG A 219 -8.09 1.59 32.42
N ASP A 220 -6.79 1.40 32.19
CA ASP A 220 -5.79 1.30 33.26
C ASP A 220 -4.76 2.44 33.24
N GLY A 221 -4.99 3.51 32.47
CA GLY A 221 -4.05 4.62 32.42
C GLY A 221 -4.31 5.67 31.35
N SER A 222 -3.36 6.61 31.25
CA SER A 222 -3.33 7.66 30.24
C SER A 222 -1.91 7.85 29.72
N VAL A 223 -1.82 8.42 28.51
CA VAL A 223 -0.56 8.80 27.85
C VAL A 223 -0.64 10.27 27.51
N SER A 224 0.38 11.02 27.89
CA SER A 224 0.47 12.45 27.60
C SER A 224 0.89 12.71 26.14
N ILE A 225 0.74 13.95 25.69
CA ILE A 225 1.25 14.39 24.38
C ILE A 225 2.75 14.10 24.27
N GLY A 226 3.52 14.48 25.29
CA GLY A 226 4.97 14.32 25.31
C GLY A 226 5.40 12.85 25.24
N GLU A 227 4.63 11.95 25.85
CA GLU A 227 4.86 10.50 25.81
C GLU A 227 4.45 9.87 24.48
N PHE A 228 3.42 10.41 23.82
CA PHE A 228 2.94 9.92 22.52
C PHE A 228 3.86 10.27 21.35
N LEU A 229 4.38 11.50 21.31
CA LEU A 229 5.13 12.03 20.16
C LEU A 229 6.33 11.18 19.69
N PRO A 230 7.13 10.52 20.56
CA PRO A 230 8.19 9.60 20.12
C PRO A 230 7.70 8.44 19.25
N TYR A 231 6.44 8.04 19.40
CA TYR A 231 5.82 6.94 18.65
C TYR A 231 5.04 7.43 17.43
N PHE A 232 4.80 8.75 17.33
CA PHE A 232 4.01 9.32 16.26
C PHE A 232 4.75 9.26 14.92
N LYS A 233 4.17 8.52 13.96
CA LYS A 233 4.78 8.30 12.64
C LYS A 233 4.35 9.37 11.65
N THR A 234 5.02 10.53 11.70
CA THR A 234 4.76 11.68 10.83
C THR A 234 4.83 11.35 9.34
N ARG A 235 5.63 10.35 8.93
CA ARG A 235 5.73 9.90 7.53
C ARG A 235 4.41 9.45 6.89
N TYR A 236 3.40 9.09 7.70
CA TYR A 236 2.08 8.70 7.19
C TYR A 236 1.17 9.89 6.91
N VAL A 237 1.59 11.09 7.31
CA VAL A 237 0.92 12.34 6.99
C VAL A 237 1.76 13.03 5.91
N ASN A 238 1.17 13.21 4.72
CA ASN A 238 1.88 13.84 3.61
C ASN A 238 1.59 15.34 3.60
N PRO A 239 2.61 16.22 3.50
CA PRO A 239 2.43 17.68 3.41
C PRO A 239 1.53 18.14 2.25
N GLU A 240 1.44 17.38 1.16
CA GLU A 240 0.53 17.71 0.05
C GLU A 240 -0.93 17.48 0.43
N THR A 241 -1.19 16.50 1.31
CA THR A 241 -2.54 16.15 1.77
C THR A 241 -3.07 17.10 2.85
N ALA A 242 -2.21 17.90 3.49
CA ALA A 242 -2.61 18.96 4.41
C ALA A 242 -3.52 20.04 3.79
N LYS A 243 -3.63 20.07 2.45
CA LYS A 243 -4.51 20.96 1.70
C LYS A 243 -5.81 20.29 1.23
N SER A 244 -5.97 18.99 1.46
CA SER A 244 -7.14 18.21 1.05
C SER A 244 -8.18 18.11 2.17
N ASP A 245 -9.44 17.92 1.80
CA ASP A 245 -10.53 17.63 2.74
C ASP A 245 -10.28 16.35 3.55
N ASP A 246 -9.42 15.45 3.05
CA ASP A 246 -9.08 14.16 3.67
C ASP A 246 -7.99 14.23 4.75
N TYR A 247 -7.39 15.40 5.00
CA TYR A 247 -6.29 15.53 5.95
C TYR A 247 -6.62 14.95 7.33
N ARG A 248 -7.84 15.20 7.83
CA ARG A 248 -8.30 14.68 9.12
C ARG A 248 -8.34 13.15 9.15
N THR A 249 -8.83 12.53 8.08
CA THR A 249 -8.90 11.07 7.95
C THR A 249 -7.50 10.45 7.95
N ILE A 250 -6.56 11.05 7.23
CA ILE A 250 -5.17 10.60 7.17
C ILE A 250 -4.47 10.75 8.53
N LEU A 251 -4.66 11.90 9.19
CA LEU A 251 -4.10 12.15 10.51
C LEU A 251 -4.69 11.19 11.56
N ASP A 252 -5.99 10.96 11.54
CA ASP A 252 -6.66 10.00 12.42
C ASP A 252 -6.08 8.59 12.22
N TYR A 253 -5.91 8.15 10.96
CA TYR A 253 -5.26 6.88 10.65
C TYR A 253 -3.82 6.79 11.19
N ALA A 254 -3.01 7.84 11.00
CA ALA A 254 -1.65 7.89 11.51
C ALA A 254 -1.60 7.81 13.05
N ILE A 255 -2.55 8.47 13.74
CA ILE A 255 -2.70 8.40 15.19
C ILE A 255 -3.08 6.98 15.62
N GLN A 256 -4.10 6.37 15.00
CA GLN A 256 -4.52 5.00 15.32
C GLN A 256 -3.38 4.00 15.18
N LEU A 257 -2.60 4.08 14.10
CA LEU A 257 -1.41 3.25 13.92
C LEU A 257 -0.38 3.46 15.03
N SER A 258 -0.09 4.72 15.38
CA SER A 258 0.91 5.05 16.41
C SER A 258 0.49 4.56 17.80
N ILE A 259 -0.81 4.65 18.13
CA ILE A 259 -1.37 4.09 19.37
C ILE A 259 -1.27 2.55 19.38
N SER A 260 -1.62 1.88 18.27
CA SER A 260 -1.48 0.43 18.16
C SER A 260 -0.03 -0.03 18.35
N ASP A 261 0.93 0.72 17.80
CA ASP A 261 2.36 0.44 17.98
C ASP A 261 2.81 0.66 19.42
N TYR A 262 2.33 1.72 20.10
CA TYR A 262 2.60 1.95 21.51
C TYR A 262 2.25 0.72 22.35
N PHE A 263 1.02 0.21 22.23
CA PHE A 263 0.59 -0.98 22.98
C PHE A 263 1.32 -2.26 22.55
N SER A 264 1.68 -2.37 21.27
CA SER A 264 2.50 -3.48 20.78
C SER A 264 3.89 -3.50 21.43
N VAL A 265 4.50 -2.33 21.62
CA VAL A 265 5.80 -2.18 22.31
C VAL A 265 5.66 -2.54 23.79
N GLN A 266 4.62 -2.05 24.48
CA GLN A 266 4.41 -2.40 25.89
C GLN A 266 4.23 -3.90 26.07
N ARG A 267 3.37 -4.53 25.25
CA ARG A 267 3.19 -5.99 25.28
C ARG A 267 4.46 -6.78 24.96
N ALA A 268 5.35 -6.23 24.13
CA ALA A 268 6.65 -6.84 23.85
C ALA A 268 7.59 -6.76 25.06
N LYS A 269 7.56 -5.63 25.80
CA LYS A 269 8.30 -5.47 27.06
C LYS A 269 7.76 -6.39 28.16
N ASP A 270 6.45 -6.48 28.32
CA ASP A 270 5.81 -7.35 29.32
C ASP A 270 6.15 -8.84 29.13
N ARG A 271 6.48 -9.22 27.90
CA ARG A 271 6.92 -10.57 27.52
C ARG A 271 8.43 -10.73 27.43
N ASP A 272 9.18 -9.72 27.86
CA ASP A 272 10.63 -9.67 27.84
C ASP A 272 11.23 -10.09 26.48
N LEU A 273 10.60 -9.63 25.40
CA LEU A 273 11.00 -10.04 24.05
C LEU A 273 12.28 -9.36 23.57
N ALA A 274 12.81 -8.40 24.33
CA ALA A 274 14.06 -7.71 24.00
C ALA A 274 15.20 -8.73 23.84
N ASP A 275 15.30 -9.70 24.75
CA ASP A 275 16.41 -10.66 24.77
C ASP A 275 16.11 -11.96 23.99
N ALA A 276 14.93 -12.06 23.36
CA ALA A 276 14.57 -13.21 22.58
C ALA A 276 15.57 -13.42 21.41
N PRO A 277 16.09 -14.65 21.17
CA PRO A 277 17.13 -14.89 20.17
C PRO A 277 16.78 -14.41 18.75
N ASN A 278 15.51 -14.52 18.37
CA ASN A 278 15.00 -14.05 17.08
C ASN A 278 14.94 -12.52 16.98
N VAL A 279 14.63 -11.83 18.08
CA VAL A 279 14.65 -10.36 18.15
C VAL A 279 16.09 -9.85 18.09
N GLN A 280 16.99 -10.44 18.88
CA GLN A 280 18.42 -10.12 18.86
C GLN A 280 19.06 -10.35 17.48
N LYS A 281 18.74 -11.48 16.84
CA LYS A 281 19.17 -11.76 15.47
C LYS A 281 18.65 -10.70 14.50
N GLY A 282 17.37 -10.32 14.60
CA GLY A 282 16.76 -9.29 13.77
C GLY A 282 17.40 -7.92 13.98
N LEU A 283 17.65 -7.52 15.23
CA LEU A 283 18.33 -6.28 15.58
C LEU A 283 19.73 -6.23 14.97
N LYS A 284 20.51 -7.31 15.10
CA LYS A 284 21.83 -7.41 14.49
C LYS A 284 21.76 -7.26 12.97
N THR A 285 20.82 -7.96 12.31
CA THR A 285 20.63 -7.82 10.85
C THR A 285 20.31 -6.38 10.43
N TRP A 286 19.47 -5.67 11.19
CA TRP A 286 19.17 -4.27 10.92
C TRP A 286 20.36 -3.35 11.17
N GLN A 287 21.12 -3.57 12.24
CA GLN A 287 22.36 -2.84 12.53
C GLN A 287 23.38 -3.03 11.41
N ASP A 288 23.66 -4.28 11.02
CA ASP A 288 24.58 -4.61 9.95
C ASP A 288 24.14 -3.97 8.63
N LYS A 289 22.83 -4.00 8.34
CA LYS A 289 22.25 -3.33 7.17
C LYS A 289 22.46 -1.81 7.21
N TRP A 290 22.18 -1.13 8.32
CA TRP A 290 22.36 0.32 8.40
C TRP A 290 23.83 0.72 8.32
N VAL A 291 24.73 -0.03 8.95
CA VAL A 291 26.18 0.17 8.83
C VAL A 291 26.59 0.01 7.37
N PHE A 292 26.12 -1.05 6.70
CA PHE A 292 26.39 -1.25 5.28
C PHE A 292 25.84 -0.09 4.42
N GLU A 293 24.59 0.31 4.61
CA GLU A 293 23.98 1.41 3.84
C GLU A 293 24.71 2.74 4.07
N ALA A 294 25.11 3.04 5.31
CA ALA A 294 25.87 4.25 5.64
C ALA A 294 27.27 4.22 5.01
N SER A 295 28.00 3.11 5.15
CA SER A 295 29.32 2.91 4.55
C SER A 295 29.25 2.95 3.03
N ALA A 296 28.29 2.25 2.42
CA ALA A 296 28.09 2.23 0.99
C ALA A 296 27.74 3.62 0.46
N SER A 297 26.87 4.35 1.15
CA SER A 297 26.57 5.75 0.83
C SER A 297 27.82 6.63 0.92
N HIS A 298 28.62 6.47 1.97
CA HIS A 298 29.87 7.23 2.14
C HIS A 298 30.88 6.96 1.01
N ILE A 299 31.14 5.69 0.70
CA ILE A 299 32.07 5.26 -0.35
C ILE A 299 31.60 5.76 -1.73
N THR A 300 30.30 5.65 -2.00
CA THR A 300 29.74 5.98 -3.32
C THR A 300 29.36 7.45 -3.49
N LYS A 301 29.41 8.28 -2.42
CA LYS A 301 28.99 9.69 -2.42
C LYS A 301 29.67 10.55 -3.49
N LYS A 302 30.91 10.20 -3.85
CA LYS A 302 31.72 10.90 -4.87
C LYS A 302 32.10 9.98 -6.04
N MET A 303 31.39 8.87 -6.23
CA MET A 303 31.69 7.95 -7.32
C MET A 303 31.48 8.69 -8.66
N PRO A 304 32.54 8.91 -9.45
CA PRO A 304 32.36 9.49 -10.77
C PRO A 304 31.58 8.48 -11.63
N PHE A 305 30.53 8.93 -12.29
CA PHE A 305 29.80 8.13 -13.27
C PHE A 305 29.80 8.91 -14.59
N THR A 306 30.40 8.32 -15.60
CA THR A 306 30.66 8.92 -16.92
C THR A 306 29.94 8.14 -18.01
N ASP A 307 29.77 8.73 -19.18
CA ASP A 307 29.16 8.05 -20.32
C ASP A 307 29.97 6.82 -20.75
N ASN A 308 31.28 6.81 -20.54
CA ASN A 308 32.12 5.63 -20.79
C ASN A 308 31.74 4.45 -19.90
N ASP A 309 31.39 4.70 -18.63
CA ASP A 309 30.96 3.63 -17.71
C ASP A 309 29.65 2.98 -18.16
N LEU A 310 28.77 3.79 -18.74
CA LEU A 310 27.49 3.34 -19.30
C LEU A 310 27.71 2.51 -20.56
N ILE A 311 28.60 2.96 -21.45
CA ILE A 311 29.00 2.24 -22.66
C ILE A 311 29.64 0.90 -22.29
N ASP A 312 30.62 0.89 -21.39
CA ASP A 312 31.32 -0.31 -20.94
C ASP A 312 30.36 -1.32 -20.30
N PHE A 313 29.42 -0.85 -19.47
CA PHE A 313 28.40 -1.72 -18.88
C PHE A 313 27.49 -2.31 -19.96
N TYR A 314 26.95 -1.49 -20.86
CA TYR A 314 26.03 -1.98 -21.89
C TYR A 314 26.70 -2.97 -22.83
N THR A 315 27.94 -2.73 -23.26
CA THR A 315 28.70 -3.66 -24.10
C THR A 315 28.87 -5.04 -23.46
N ASN A 316 29.04 -5.10 -22.13
CA ASN A 316 29.22 -6.35 -21.39
C ASN A 316 27.91 -7.05 -20.99
N PHE A 317 26.76 -6.35 -21.03
CA PHE A 317 25.49 -6.86 -20.52
C PHE A 317 24.30 -6.66 -21.48
N ASN A 318 24.56 -6.40 -22.77
CA ASN A 318 23.52 -6.12 -23.78
C ASN A 318 22.50 -7.26 -23.93
N ASP A 319 22.90 -8.53 -23.73
CA ASP A 319 22.03 -9.70 -23.81
C ASP A 319 20.83 -9.66 -22.83
N LYS A 320 20.91 -8.82 -21.78
CA LYS A 320 19.83 -8.63 -20.81
C LYS A 320 18.73 -7.67 -21.29
N TYR A 321 19.01 -6.87 -22.31
CA TYR A 321 18.08 -5.86 -22.82
C TYR A 321 17.51 -6.31 -24.15
N VAL A 322 16.18 -6.47 -24.22
CA VAL A 322 15.51 -6.91 -25.45
C VAL A 322 15.61 -5.82 -26.51
N VAL A 323 16.55 -5.98 -27.45
CA VAL A 323 16.64 -5.12 -28.63
C VAL A 323 15.58 -5.58 -29.64
N ASN A 324 14.67 -4.69 -30.01
CA ASN A 324 13.70 -4.96 -31.06
C ASN A 324 14.45 -5.15 -32.40
N LYS A 325 14.56 -6.41 -32.87
CA LYS A 325 15.40 -6.80 -34.02
C LYS A 325 15.02 -6.11 -35.33
N GLU A 326 13.79 -5.60 -35.46
CA GLU A 326 13.30 -4.96 -36.69
C GLU A 326 13.74 -3.49 -36.84
N LYS A 327 14.16 -2.81 -35.76
CA LYS A 327 14.55 -1.39 -35.79
C LYS A 327 16.06 -1.16 -35.81
N GLY A 328 16.87 -2.22 -35.86
CA GLY A 328 18.30 -2.15 -35.55
C GLY A 328 18.55 -1.75 -34.09
N PRO A 329 19.80 -1.70 -33.62
CA PRO A 329 20.10 -1.13 -32.31
C PRO A 329 19.81 0.37 -32.35
N VAL A 330 18.58 0.76 -32.05
CA VAL A 330 18.33 2.14 -31.62
C VAL A 330 19.00 2.24 -30.26
N LEU A 331 20.20 2.82 -30.28
CA LEU A 331 21.01 3.16 -29.11
C LEU A 331 20.22 4.14 -28.23
N ASP A 332 19.32 3.61 -27.41
CA ASP A 332 18.73 4.40 -26.33
C ASP A 332 19.54 4.16 -25.06
N TYR A 333 20.79 4.64 -25.07
CA TYR A 333 21.65 4.68 -23.89
C TYR A 333 20.99 5.47 -22.73
N ASP A 334 20.02 6.31 -23.07
CA ASP A 334 19.26 7.12 -22.11
C ASP A 334 18.06 6.40 -21.50
N ALA A 335 17.82 5.13 -21.84
CA ALA A 335 16.83 4.30 -21.17
C ALA A 335 17.12 4.31 -19.64
N PRO A 336 16.21 4.86 -18.80
CA PRO A 336 16.47 5.05 -17.37
C PRO A 336 16.88 3.76 -16.64
N GLN A 337 16.41 2.61 -17.13
CA GLN A 337 16.76 1.29 -16.62
C GLN A 337 18.24 0.94 -16.83
N VAL A 338 18.79 1.14 -18.03
CA VAL A 338 20.19 0.81 -18.34
C VAL A 338 21.13 1.67 -17.50
N LYS A 339 20.83 2.96 -17.38
CA LYS A 339 21.59 3.90 -16.56
C LYS A 339 21.55 3.54 -15.08
N ASN A 340 20.39 3.14 -14.56
CA ASN A 340 20.25 2.69 -13.18
C ASN A 340 21.06 1.41 -12.93
N ASP A 341 20.97 0.43 -13.82
CA ASP A 341 21.66 -0.85 -13.68
C ASP A 341 23.19 -0.68 -13.79
N ALA A 342 23.67 0.16 -14.72
CA ALA A 342 25.08 0.54 -14.82
C ALA A 342 25.59 1.23 -13.55
N MET A 343 24.80 2.15 -12.98
CA MET A 343 25.15 2.83 -11.74
C MET A 343 25.20 1.85 -10.56
N ILE A 344 24.25 0.91 -10.46
CA ILE A 344 24.26 -0.15 -9.44
C ILE A 344 25.49 -1.03 -9.61
N HIS A 345 25.81 -1.44 -10.84
CA HIS A 345 26.97 -2.28 -11.12
C HIS A 345 28.28 -1.60 -10.72
N LYS A 346 28.46 -0.33 -11.09
CA LYS A 346 29.65 0.44 -10.70
C LYS A 346 29.76 0.62 -9.18
N LYS A 347 28.64 0.84 -8.49
CA LYS A 347 28.60 0.87 -7.02
C LYS A 347 29.07 -0.45 -6.42
N ILE A 348 28.59 -1.59 -6.94
CA ILE A 348 28.99 -2.91 -6.46
C ILE A 348 30.49 -3.13 -6.66
N GLN A 349 31.03 -2.82 -7.85
CA GLN A 349 32.46 -2.95 -8.13
C GLN A 349 33.32 -2.12 -7.16
N LEU A 350 32.95 -0.86 -6.92
CA LEU A 350 33.66 0.01 -5.99
C LEU A 350 33.62 -0.52 -4.55
N LEU A 351 32.46 -1.05 -4.12
CA LEU A 351 32.32 -1.65 -2.80
C LEU A 351 33.17 -2.92 -2.66
N GLN A 352 33.24 -3.76 -3.69
CA GLN A 352 34.09 -4.95 -3.70
C GLN A 352 35.57 -4.55 -3.58
N GLN A 353 36.03 -3.60 -4.39
CA GLN A 353 37.42 -3.10 -4.36
C GLN A 353 37.84 -2.44 -3.04
N THR A 354 36.89 -1.94 -2.25
CA THR A 354 37.18 -1.25 -0.98
C THR A 354 37.12 -2.21 0.22
N CYS A 355 36.45 -3.35 0.08
CA CYS A 355 36.24 -4.33 1.14
C CYS A 355 37.21 -5.53 1.07
N ASP A 356 37.84 -5.75 -0.08
CA ASP A 356 39.00 -6.65 -0.26
C ASP A 356 40.30 -5.93 0.16
#